data_AF-A0A9E0GJH3-F1
#
_entry.id   AF-A0A9E0GJH3-F1
#
_cell.length_a   1.000
_cell.length_b   1.000
_cell.length_c   1.000
_cell.angle_alpha   90.00
_cell.angle_beta   90.00
_cell.angle_gamma   90.00
#
_symmetry.space_group_name_H-M   'P 1'
#
loop_
_entity.id
_entity.type
_entity.pdbx_description
1 polymer ?
#
loop_
_entity_poly.entity_id
_entity_poly.type
_entity_poly.pdbx_seq_one_letter_code
_entity_poly.pdbx_strand_id
1 'polypeptide(L)'
;MLQLFYQLLDNDGRAKPSLWVNEQGRVQHAVGTDVRYGESYRQIDHGMAMLGLASMKIVGFIWLEEIIEKLAAKHQVTPDEVEELFDQRPGIKRMNRGHFRGEDVYRALGQTAEGRYLVVFFIYKLSREALILSARDMDDKERRSYAR
;
A
#
# COMPACT_ATOMS: atom_id res chain seq x y z
N MET A 1 21.99 4.87 24.42
CA MET A 1 22.97 5.29 23.41
C MET A 1 23.08 4.14 22.41
N LEU A 2 22.30 4.22 21.34
CA LEU A 2 22.21 3.25 20.25
C LEU A 2 23.04 3.75 19.09
N GLN A 3 23.67 2.84 18.33
CA GLN A 3 23.50 2.81 16.88
C GLN A 3 24.00 1.47 16.31
N LEU A 4 23.09 0.70 15.73
CA LEU A 4 23.40 -0.46 14.89
C LEU A 4 23.51 0.03 13.45
N PHE A 5 24.73 0.05 12.93
CA PHE A 5 25.09 0.44 11.56
C PHE A 5 24.90 -0.78 10.66
N TYR A 6 23.91 -0.80 9.77
CA TYR A 6 23.76 -1.86 8.77
C TYR A 6 24.42 -1.43 7.47
N GLN A 7 25.63 -1.92 7.23
CA GLN A 7 26.30 -1.80 5.94
C GLN A 7 25.76 -2.91 5.02
N LEU A 8 25.09 -2.54 3.93
CA LEU A 8 24.57 -3.51 2.96
C LEU A 8 25.71 -4.01 2.07
N LEU A 9 26.07 -5.27 2.26
CA LEU A 9 27.02 -6.00 1.42
C LEU A 9 26.28 -6.64 0.23
N ASP A 10 26.96 -6.77 -0.90
CA ASP A 10 26.48 -7.61 -2.01
C ASP A 10 26.71 -9.11 -1.74
N ASN A 11 26.29 -9.97 -2.68
CA ASN A 11 26.41 -11.42 -2.55
C ASN A 11 27.86 -11.92 -2.48
N ASP A 12 28.84 -11.07 -2.80
CA ASP A 12 30.28 -11.37 -2.71
C ASP A 12 30.92 -10.76 -1.45
N GLY A 13 30.12 -10.20 -0.54
CA GLY A 13 30.56 -9.63 0.73
C GLY A 13 31.21 -8.25 0.61
N ARG A 14 31.04 -7.54 -0.51
CA ARG A 14 31.62 -6.20 -0.72
C ARG A 14 30.61 -5.11 -0.41
N ALA A 15 31.08 -4.01 0.19
CA ALA A 15 30.24 -2.87 0.50
C ALA A 15 29.74 -2.19 -0.78
N LYS A 16 28.41 -2.00 -0.90
CA LYS A 16 27.82 -1.30 -2.04
C LYS A 16 28.20 0.19 -2.02
N PRO A 17 28.95 0.71 -3.01
CA PRO A 17 29.45 2.10 -2.99
C PRO A 17 28.35 3.15 -3.18
N SER A 18 27.17 2.71 -3.63
CA SER A 18 26.09 3.54 -4.11
C SER A 18 24.91 3.57 -3.13
N LEU A 19 25.13 3.64 -1.82
CA LEU A 19 24.06 3.77 -0.82
C LEU A 19 24.67 4.32 0.47
N TRP A 20 24.61 5.65 0.66
CA TRP A 20 25.01 6.29 1.91
C TRP A 20 23.77 6.68 2.70
N VAL A 21 23.77 6.35 3.99
CA VAL A 21 22.71 6.71 4.94
C VAL A 21 23.29 7.71 5.93
N ASN A 22 22.65 8.87 6.09
CA ASN A 22 23.12 9.87 7.04
C ASN A 22 22.71 9.54 8.49
N GLU A 23 23.21 10.32 9.45
CA GLU A 23 22.98 10.12 10.90
C GLU A 23 21.50 10.14 11.33
N GLN A 24 20.59 10.56 10.44
CA GLN A 24 19.15 10.60 10.63
C GLN A 24 18.42 9.39 10.01
N GLY A 25 19.17 8.42 9.48
CA GLY A 25 18.61 7.22 8.85
C GLY A 25 18.04 7.44 7.46
N ARG A 26 18.31 8.59 6.80
CA ARG A 26 17.85 8.86 5.44
C ARG A 26 18.86 8.34 4.42
N VAL A 27 18.36 7.50 3.52
CA VAL A 27 19.08 7.04 2.33
C VAL A 27 19.19 8.21 1.36
N GLN A 28 20.40 8.55 0.92
CA GLN A 28 20.59 9.42 -0.25
C GLN A 28 21.04 8.56 -1.42
N HIS A 29 20.22 8.49 -2.49
CA HIS A 29 20.70 8.04 -3.80
C HIS A 29 20.09 8.83 -4.96
N ALA A 30 20.87 8.91 -6.04
CA ALA A 30 20.95 10.03 -6.97
C ALA A 30 19.84 10.12 -8.03
N VAL A 31 19.68 11.34 -8.54
CA VAL A 31 18.89 11.70 -9.74
C VAL A 31 19.21 10.74 -10.90
N GLY A 32 18.18 10.10 -11.47
CA GLY A 32 18.31 9.29 -12.68
C GLY A 32 17.34 8.12 -12.72
N THR A 33 16.43 8.16 -13.69
CA THR A 33 15.41 7.14 -13.99
C THR A 33 16.02 5.75 -14.23
N ASP A 34 15.29 4.72 -13.78
CA ASP A 34 15.43 3.29 -14.10
C ASP A 34 16.28 2.44 -13.14
N VAL A 35 15.63 1.91 -12.09
CA VAL A 35 16.16 0.83 -11.23
C VAL A 35 15.24 -0.39 -11.40
N ARG A 36 15.77 -1.48 -11.97
CA ARG A 36 15.04 -2.73 -12.18
C ARG A 36 14.96 -3.54 -10.87
N TYR A 37 13.80 -3.49 -10.22
CA TYR A 37 13.52 -4.09 -8.90
C TYR A 37 13.08 -5.58 -8.90
N GLY A 38 13.20 -6.35 -10.00
CA GLY A 38 12.28 -7.46 -10.35
C GLY A 38 12.37 -8.85 -9.67
N GLU A 39 13.50 -9.30 -9.11
CA GLU A 39 13.70 -10.75 -8.90
C GLU A 39 13.66 -11.21 -7.43
N SER A 40 14.48 -10.63 -6.54
CA SER A 40 14.65 -11.05 -5.14
C SER A 40 13.37 -11.01 -4.28
N TYR A 41 12.49 -10.04 -4.53
CA TYR A 41 11.24 -9.84 -3.78
C TYR A 41 10.17 -10.94 -4.01
N ARG A 42 10.23 -11.66 -5.15
CA ARG A 42 9.25 -12.75 -5.40
C ARG A 42 9.36 -13.85 -4.36
N GLN A 43 10.56 -14.10 -3.84
CA GLN A 43 10.82 -15.20 -2.93
C GLN A 43 10.44 -14.85 -1.48
N ILE A 44 10.53 -13.57 -1.11
CA ILE A 44 10.18 -13.08 0.23
C ILE A 44 8.66 -13.01 0.42
N ASP A 45 7.91 -12.42 -0.52
CA ASP A 45 6.44 -12.35 -0.41
C ASP A 45 5.79 -13.73 -0.49
N HIS A 46 6.28 -14.62 -1.37
CA HIS A 46 5.84 -16.01 -1.39
C HIS A 46 6.20 -16.71 -0.08
N GLY A 47 7.41 -16.53 0.44
CA GLY A 47 7.81 -17.10 1.73
C GLY A 47 6.94 -16.63 2.89
N MET A 48 6.61 -15.33 2.96
CA MET A 48 5.81 -14.74 4.03
C MET A 48 4.31 -15.09 3.93
N ALA A 49 3.79 -15.20 2.71
CA ALA A 49 2.44 -15.72 2.47
C ALA A 49 2.34 -17.22 2.83
N MET A 50 3.37 -18.01 2.50
CA MET A 50 3.45 -19.44 2.85
C MET A 50 3.61 -19.67 4.36
N LEU A 51 4.24 -18.75 5.08
CA LEU A 51 4.36 -18.78 6.55
C LEU A 51 3.12 -18.25 7.28
N GLY A 52 2.09 -17.79 6.57
CA GLY A 52 0.85 -17.25 7.18
C GLY A 52 1.02 -15.90 7.89
N LEU A 53 2.14 -15.20 7.68
CA LEU A 53 2.53 -13.98 8.41
C LEU A 53 2.21 -12.68 7.66
N ALA A 54 1.72 -12.77 6.41
CA ALA A 54 1.50 -11.60 5.57
C ALA A 54 0.13 -10.95 5.82
N SER A 55 -0.06 -10.30 6.98
CA SER A 55 -1.14 -9.32 7.12
C SER A 55 -0.70 -8.01 6.45
N MET A 56 -1.37 -7.60 5.37
CA MET A 56 -1.17 -6.27 4.79
C MET A 56 -1.55 -5.21 5.83
N LYS A 57 -0.59 -4.33 6.17
CA LYS A 57 -0.77 -3.27 7.16
C LYS A 57 -0.63 -1.93 6.45
N ILE A 58 -1.72 -1.15 6.41
CA ILE A 58 -1.67 0.24 5.97
C ILE A 58 -1.12 1.08 7.12
N VAL A 59 -0.13 1.94 6.84
CA VAL A 59 0.49 2.84 7.83
C VAL A 59 0.22 4.32 7.55
N GLY A 60 -0.45 4.62 6.44
CA GLY A 60 -0.77 5.98 6.00
C GLY A 60 -1.46 5.98 4.64
N PHE A 61 -1.92 7.16 4.23
CA PHE A 61 -2.68 7.37 3.00
C PHE A 61 -1.99 8.42 2.13
N ILE A 62 -2.00 8.16 0.83
CA ILE A 62 -1.59 9.15 -0.17
C ILE A 62 -2.85 9.60 -0.88
N TRP A 63 -3.13 10.89 -0.75
CA TRP A 63 -4.27 11.56 -1.37
C TRP A 63 -3.78 12.47 -2.50
N LEU A 64 -4.44 12.37 -3.65
CA LEU A 64 -4.29 13.34 -4.74
C LEU A 64 -5.50 14.28 -4.70
N GLU A 65 -5.28 15.58 -4.83
CA GLU A 65 -6.34 16.59 -4.72
C GLU A 65 -7.52 16.31 -5.68
N GLU A 66 -7.22 16.00 -6.95
CA GLU A 66 -8.22 15.63 -7.96
C GLU A 66 -9.05 14.41 -7.53
N ILE A 67 -8.45 13.47 -6.79
CA ILE A 67 -9.18 12.31 -6.28
C ILE A 67 -10.10 12.75 -5.15
N ILE A 68 -9.64 13.56 -4.19
CA ILE A 68 -10.48 14.09 -3.10
C ILE A 68 -11.70 14.82 -3.68
N GLU A 69 -11.48 15.75 -4.61
CA GLU A 69 -12.55 16.51 -5.26
C GLU A 69 -13.55 15.59 -5.98
N LYS A 70 -13.04 14.60 -6.72
CA LYS A 70 -13.88 13.61 -7.41
C LYS A 70 -14.70 12.76 -6.43
N LEU A 71 -14.14 12.36 -5.29
CA LEU A 71 -14.86 11.58 -4.27
C LEU A 71 -16.02 12.40 -3.70
N ALA A 72 -15.75 13.64 -3.31
CA ALA A 72 -16.78 14.53 -2.78
C ALA A 72 -17.88 14.79 -3.82
N ALA A 73 -17.51 15.20 -5.04
CA ALA A 73 -18.46 15.61 -6.07
C ALA A 73 -19.28 14.45 -6.65
N LYS A 74 -18.66 13.28 -6.86
CA LYS A 74 -19.30 12.15 -7.57
C LYS A 74 -19.87 11.09 -6.63
N HIS A 75 -19.26 10.91 -5.46
CA HIS A 75 -19.54 9.78 -4.58
C HIS A 75 -20.00 10.20 -3.19
N GLN A 76 -19.91 11.48 -2.85
CA GLN A 76 -20.21 11.98 -1.50
C GLN A 76 -19.46 11.17 -0.44
N VAL A 77 -18.19 10.86 -0.73
CA VAL A 77 -17.28 10.15 0.17
C VAL A 77 -16.17 11.11 0.57
N THR A 78 -15.86 11.16 1.86
CA THR A 78 -14.78 11.96 2.43
C THR A 78 -13.52 11.12 2.66
N PRO A 79 -12.33 11.75 2.77
CA PRO A 79 -11.13 11.05 3.22
C PRO A 79 -11.32 10.34 4.56
N ASP A 80 -11.97 10.98 5.53
CA ASP A 80 -12.19 10.44 6.88
C ASP A 80 -12.96 9.10 6.86
N GLU A 81 -14.00 8.99 6.03
CA GLU A 81 -14.74 7.72 5.88
C GLU A 81 -13.88 6.60 5.29
N VAL A 82 -12.93 6.94 4.41
CA VAL A 82 -11.98 5.97 3.86
C VAL A 82 -10.98 5.54 4.93
N GLU A 83 -10.43 6.48 5.69
CA GLU A 83 -9.48 6.19 6.76
C GLU A 83 -10.13 5.33 7.86
N GLU A 84 -11.35 5.70 8.28
CA GLU A 84 -12.16 4.93 9.23
C GLU A 84 -12.38 3.49 8.75
N LEU A 85 -12.70 3.29 7.47
CA LEU A 85 -12.87 1.96 6.89
C LEU A 85 -11.61 1.09 7.07
N PHE A 86 -10.41 1.68 6.96
CA PHE A 86 -9.15 0.95 7.14
C PHE A 86 -8.83 0.66 8.61
N ASP A 87 -9.22 1.54 9.52
CA ASP A 87 -9.13 1.31 10.97
C ASP A 87 -9.99 0.11 11.41
N GLN A 88 -11.11 -0.12 10.73
CA GLN A 88 -11.98 -1.28 10.97
C GLN A 88 -11.50 -2.60 10.33
N ARG A 89 -10.26 -2.65 9.81
CA ARG A 89 -9.64 -3.85 9.20
C ARG A 89 -10.50 -4.47 8.10
N PRO A 90 -10.66 -3.78 6.98
CA PRO A 90 -11.59 -4.16 5.93
C PRO A 90 -11.14 -5.44 5.23
N GLY A 91 -12.09 -6.10 4.56
CA GLY A 91 -11.76 -7.24 3.70
C GLY A 91 -11.03 -6.75 2.44
N ILE A 92 -9.72 -7.00 2.34
CA ILE A 92 -8.91 -6.57 1.20
C ILE A 92 -8.73 -7.71 0.19
N LYS A 93 -8.97 -7.42 -1.09
CA LYS A 93 -8.74 -8.34 -2.21
C LYS A 93 -7.99 -7.64 -3.33
N ARG A 94 -7.02 -8.34 -3.93
CA ARG A 94 -6.37 -7.87 -5.17
C ARG A 94 -7.35 -7.99 -6.34
N MET A 95 -7.49 -6.92 -7.11
CA MET A 95 -8.40 -6.85 -8.26
C MET A 95 -7.67 -7.09 -9.57
N ASN A 96 -6.67 -6.26 -9.86
CA ASN A 96 -5.91 -6.31 -11.11
C ASN A 96 -4.42 -6.33 -10.80
N ARG A 97 -3.69 -7.02 -11.66
CA ARG A 97 -2.23 -7.00 -11.66
C ARG A 97 -1.77 -5.76 -12.42
N GLY A 98 -0.95 -4.93 -11.79
CA GLY A 98 -0.33 -3.78 -12.46
C GLY A 98 0.66 -4.24 -13.53
N HIS A 99 0.95 -3.37 -14.49
CA HIS A 99 2.01 -3.62 -15.47
C HIS A 99 3.39 -3.48 -14.83
N PHE A 100 3.52 -2.62 -13.81
CA PHE A 100 4.72 -2.46 -13.01
C PHE A 100 4.52 -2.85 -11.53
N ARG A 101 5.62 -3.09 -10.82
CA ARG A 101 5.58 -3.42 -9.39
C ARG A 101 5.11 -2.22 -8.57
N GLY A 102 4.22 -2.47 -7.61
CA GLY A 102 3.64 -1.41 -6.78
C GLY A 102 2.55 -0.60 -7.49
N GLU A 103 1.92 -1.20 -8.50
CA GLU A 103 0.72 -0.71 -9.20
C GLU A 103 -0.44 -1.72 -9.16
N ASP A 104 -0.29 -2.83 -8.41
CA ASP A 104 -1.40 -3.75 -8.20
C ASP A 104 -2.56 -2.98 -7.56
N VAL A 105 -3.73 -3.11 -8.17
CA VAL A 105 -4.93 -2.47 -7.68
C VAL A 105 -5.63 -3.43 -6.72
N TYR A 106 -5.83 -2.95 -5.51
CA TYR A 106 -6.58 -3.63 -4.47
C TYR A 106 -7.94 -2.97 -4.31
N ARG A 107 -8.89 -3.76 -3.82
CA ARG A 107 -10.12 -3.22 -3.24
C ARG A 107 -10.19 -3.58 -1.76
N ALA A 108 -10.62 -2.63 -0.95
CA ALA A 108 -11.04 -2.84 0.42
C ALA A 108 -12.57 -2.73 0.50
N LEU A 109 -13.20 -3.67 1.20
CA LEU A 109 -14.63 -3.64 1.51
C LEU A 109 -14.80 -3.49 3.01
N GLY A 110 -15.53 -2.46 3.43
CA GLY A 110 -15.80 -2.21 4.84
C GLY A 110 -17.08 -1.41 5.06
N GLN A 111 -17.41 -1.22 6.32
CA GLN A 111 -18.56 -0.43 6.75
C GLN A 111 -18.05 0.70 7.65
N THR A 112 -18.56 1.92 7.50
CA THR A 112 -18.26 3.01 8.44
C THR A 112 -19.07 2.80 9.74
N ALA A 113 -18.74 3.50 10.81
CA ALA A 113 -19.51 3.44 12.07
C ALA A 113 -20.96 3.92 11.88
N GLU A 114 -21.19 4.83 10.94
CA GLU A 114 -22.55 5.28 10.56
C GLU A 114 -23.32 4.24 9.73
N GLY A 115 -22.68 3.13 9.38
CA GLY A 115 -23.30 2.02 8.70
C GLY A 115 -23.22 2.08 7.17
N ARG A 116 -22.47 3.03 6.60
CA ARG A 116 -22.28 3.10 5.14
C ARG A 116 -21.31 2.00 4.69
N TYR A 117 -21.72 1.22 3.71
CA TYR A 117 -20.89 0.18 3.10
C TYR A 117 -20.09 0.77 1.95
N LEU A 118 -18.76 0.85 2.10
CA LEU A 118 -17.88 1.45 1.11
C LEU A 118 -16.96 0.41 0.46
N VAL A 119 -16.72 0.60 -0.84
CA VAL A 119 -15.60 -0.04 -1.55
C VAL A 119 -14.55 1.03 -1.85
N VAL A 120 -13.31 0.74 -1.45
CA VAL A 120 -12.16 1.62 -1.71
C VAL A 120 -11.18 0.91 -2.64
N PHE A 121 -10.84 1.56 -3.75
CA PHE A 121 -9.82 1.10 -4.70
C PHE A 121 -8.53 1.85 -4.45
N PHE A 122 -7.45 1.11 -4.27
CA PHE A 122 -6.16 1.70 -3.91
C PHE A 122 -4.99 0.87 -4.45
N ILE A 123 -3.82 1.50 -4.50
CA ILE A 123 -2.55 0.83 -4.73
C ILE A 123 -1.81 0.75 -3.40
N TYR A 124 -1.35 -0.43 -3.05
CA TYR A 124 -0.49 -0.63 -1.88
C TYR A 124 0.97 -0.37 -2.25
N LYS A 125 1.56 0.70 -1.69
CA LYS A 125 2.95 1.09 -1.95
C LYS A 125 3.92 0.29 -1.08
N LEU A 126 5.19 0.22 -1.49
CA LEU A 126 6.26 -0.40 -0.70
C LEU A 126 6.48 0.29 0.67
N SER A 127 6.18 1.58 0.76
CA SER A 127 6.15 2.35 2.01
C SER A 127 5.04 1.90 2.97
N ARG A 128 4.17 0.98 2.54
CA ARG A 128 2.96 0.51 3.24
C ARG A 128 1.84 1.54 3.32
N GLU A 129 1.91 2.58 2.48
CA GLU A 129 0.84 3.55 2.32
C GLU A 129 -0.16 3.08 1.26
N ALA A 130 -1.41 3.48 1.42
CA ALA A 130 -2.46 3.29 0.42
C ALA A 130 -2.58 4.55 -0.45
N LEU A 131 -2.25 4.45 -1.73
CA LEU A 131 -2.59 5.48 -2.71
C LEU A 131 -4.04 5.27 -3.14
N ILE A 132 -4.92 6.18 -2.73
CA ILE A 132 -6.36 6.07 -3.00
C ILE A 132 -6.64 6.47 -4.45
N LEU A 133 -7.34 5.58 -5.18
CA LEU A 133 -7.75 5.81 -6.57
C LEU A 133 -9.23 6.21 -6.69
N SER A 134 -10.06 5.61 -5.84
CA SER A 134 -11.50 5.87 -5.76
C SER A 134 -12.11 5.25 -4.51
N ALA A 135 -13.22 5.81 -4.05
CA ALA A 135 -14.10 5.22 -3.06
C ALA A 135 -15.56 5.51 -3.45
N ARG A 136 -16.46 4.58 -3.15
CA ARG A 136 -17.91 4.75 -3.36
C ARG A 136 -18.69 3.77 -2.50
N ASP A 137 -20.00 3.98 -2.42
CA ASP A 137 -20.90 2.98 -1.86
C ASP A 137 -20.78 1.65 -2.61
N MET A 138 -20.81 0.55 -1.86
CA MET A 138 -20.86 -0.80 -2.42
C MET A 138 -22.15 -1.03 -3.21
N ASP A 139 -22.02 -1.73 -4.34
CA ASP A 139 -23.18 -2.29 -5.05
C ASP A 139 -23.72 -3.55 -4.34
N ASP A 140 -24.87 -4.06 -4.77
CA ASP A 140 -25.49 -5.24 -4.16
C ASP A 140 -24.61 -6.50 -4.20
N LYS A 141 -23.78 -6.64 -5.24
CA LYS A 141 -22.88 -7.79 -5.39
C LYS A 141 -21.71 -7.67 -4.41
N GLU A 142 -21.17 -6.48 -4.24
CA GLU A 142 -20.13 -6.15 -3.26
C GLU A 142 -20.64 -6.34 -1.83
N ARG A 143 -21.84 -5.83 -1.50
CA ARG A 143 -22.48 -6.05 -0.18
C ARG A 143 -22.68 -7.53 0.13
N ARG A 144 -23.17 -8.31 -0.84
CA ARG A 144 -23.29 -9.78 -0.70
C ARG A 144 -21.95 -10.50 -0.59
N SER A 145 -20.87 -9.92 -1.10
CA SER A 145 -19.52 -10.47 -0.94
C SER A 145 -18.89 -10.06 0.39
N TYR A 146 -19.31 -8.93 0.97
CA TYR A 146 -18.84 -8.43 2.26
C TYR A 146 -19.47 -9.20 3.42
N ALA A 147 -20.76 -9.54 3.31
CA ALA A 147 -21.50 -10.26 4.35
C ALA A 147 -21.17 -11.77 4.47
N ARG A 148 -20.14 -12.27 3.76
CA ARG A 148 -19.70 -13.68 3.80
C ARG A 148 -18.30 -13.77 4.40
#